data_AF-A0A2V8JUH5-F1
#
_entry.id   AF-A0A2V8JUH5-F1
#
_cell.length_a   1.000
_cell.length_b   1.000
_cell.length_c   1.000
_cell.angle_alpha   90.00
_cell.angle_beta   90.00
_cell.angle_gamma   90.00
#
_symmetry.space_group_name_H-M   'P 1'
#
loop_
_entity.id
_entity.type
_entity.pdbx_description
1 polymer ?
#
loop_
_entity_poly.entity_id
_entity_poly.type
_entity_poly.pdbx_seq_one_letter_code
_entity_poly.pdbx_strand_id
1 'polypeptide(L)'
;MLISSAEANYWWRKNDPAGTLLNNLMVLFIVVPIVLVLKSFYALSFIVFALMVPYGLFIRRLAIHAVRHHLENHPEESGKFEQSGIISS
;
A
#
# COMPACT_ATOMS: atom_id res chain seq x y z
N MET A 1 17.22 -9.09 7.66
CA MET A 1 15.97 -9.10 6.86
C MET A 1 15.25 -7.75 6.95
N LEU A 2 15.65 -6.83 6.09
CA LEU A 2 15.03 -5.53 5.92
C LEU A 2 14.06 -5.64 4.73
N ILE A 3 12.77 -5.37 4.93
CA ILE A 3 11.77 -5.46 3.86
C ILE A 3 11.62 -4.08 3.20
N SER A 4 11.92 -4.00 1.89
CA SER A 4 11.70 -2.80 1.10
C SER A 4 10.21 -2.50 1.01
N SER A 5 9.80 -1.35 1.53
CA SER A 5 8.36 -1.03 1.61
C SER A 5 7.72 -0.78 0.25
N ALA A 6 8.50 -0.27 -0.71
CA ALA A 6 8.02 -0.01 -2.07
C ALA A 6 7.78 -1.34 -2.81
N GLU A 7 8.77 -2.23 -2.76
CA GLU A 7 8.71 -3.55 -3.40
C GLU A 7 7.68 -4.45 -2.72
N ALA A 8 7.57 -4.39 -1.39
CA ALA A 8 6.53 -5.12 -0.66
C ALA A 8 5.11 -4.67 -1.05
N ASN A 9 4.91 -3.37 -1.23
CA ASN A 9 3.63 -2.83 -1.67
C ASN A 9 3.34 -3.19 -3.13
N TYR A 10 4.35 -3.18 -4.01
CA TYR A 10 4.20 -3.63 -5.39
C TYR A 10 3.83 -5.12 -5.47
N TRP A 11 4.56 -5.96 -4.74
CA TRP A 11 4.28 -7.39 -4.66
C TRP A 11 2.89 -7.67 -4.09
N TRP A 12 2.52 -7.02 -2.98
CA TRP A 12 1.23 -7.24 -2.33
C TRP A 12 0.07 -6.83 -3.23
N ARG A 13 0.18 -5.71 -3.95
CA ARG A 13 -0.82 -5.28 -4.93
C ARG A 13 -1.01 -6.28 -6.06
N LYS A 14 0.07 -6.93 -6.51
CA LYS A 14 0.04 -7.83 -7.66
C LYS A 14 -0.48 -9.22 -7.31
N ASN A 15 -0.22 -9.69 -6.08
CA ASN A 15 -0.44 -11.09 -5.70
C ASN A 15 -1.62 -11.31 -4.76
N ASP A 16 -2.16 -10.25 -4.11
CA ASP A 16 -3.26 -10.35 -3.14
C ASP A 16 -4.47 -9.50 -3.58
N PRO A 17 -5.69 -10.08 -3.63
CA PRO A 17 -6.92 -9.33 -3.86
C PRO A 17 -7.12 -8.15 -2.92
N ALA A 18 -6.69 -8.27 -1.65
CA ALA A 18 -6.74 -7.18 -0.69
C ALA A 18 -5.83 -6.03 -1.14
N GLY A 19 -4.58 -6.33 -1.53
CA GLY A 19 -3.65 -5.33 -2.05
C GLY A 19 -4.21 -4.58 -3.27
N THR A 20 -4.88 -5.30 -4.18
CA THR A 20 -5.56 -4.70 -5.35
C THR A 20 -6.72 -3.78 -4.93
N LEU A 21 -7.56 -4.23 -4.00
CA LEU A 21 -8.71 -3.45 -3.54
C LEU A 21 -8.29 -2.15 -2.85
N LEU A 22 -7.30 -2.21 -1.97
CA LEU A 22 -6.78 -1.01 -1.29
C LEU A 22 -6.07 -0.05 -2.26
N ASN A 23 -5.50 -0.54 -3.36
CA ASN A 23 -4.97 0.31 -4.44
C ASN A 23 -6.09 1.08 -5.17
N ASN A 24 -7.21 0.42 -5.49
CA ASN A 24 -8.36 1.11 -6.09
C ASN A 24 -8.94 2.17 -5.15
N LEU A 25 -8.95 1.90 -3.84
CA LEU A 25 -9.36 2.88 -2.83
C LEU A 25 -8.40 4.09 -2.77
N MET A 26 -7.09 3.89 -2.96
CA MET A 26 -6.14 5.01 -3.09
C MET A 26 -6.46 5.93 -4.27
N VAL A 27 -6.92 5.38 -5.41
CA VAL A 27 -7.34 6.20 -6.56
C VAL A 27 -8.53 7.08 -6.19
N LEU A 28 -9.52 6.53 -5.48
CA LEU A 28 -10.67 7.30 -4.99
C LEU A 28 -10.23 8.42 -4.05
N PHE A 29 -9.26 8.16 -3.18
CA PHE A 29 -8.70 9.17 -2.30
C PHE A 29 -8.01 10.32 -3.05
N ILE A 30 -7.54 10.15 -4.28
CA ILE A 30 -6.98 11.23 -5.10
C ILE A 30 -8.10 11.98 -5.85
N VAL A 31 -9.02 11.23 -6.46
CA VAL A 31 -10.07 11.80 -7.32
C VAL A 31 -11.11 12.58 -6.49
N VAL A 32 -11.51 12.05 -5.32
CA VAL A 32 -12.56 12.65 -4.50
C VAL A 32 -12.22 14.06 -4.01
N PRO A 33 -11.05 14.34 -3.41
CA PRO A 33 -10.65 15.70 -3.03
C PRO A 33 -10.69 16.68 -4.20
N ILE A 34 -10.20 16.29 -5.38
CA ILE A 34 -10.19 17.15 -6.57
C ILE A 34 -11.63 17.54 -6.95
N VAL A 35 -12.53 16.57 -7.00
CA VAL A 35 -13.95 16.82 -7.31
C VAL A 35 -14.61 17.71 -6.25
N LEU A 36 -14.27 17.51 -4.97
CA LEU A 36 -14.79 18.33 -3.88
C LEU A 36 -14.31 19.78 -3.97
N VAL A 37 -13.03 20.00 -4.29
CA VAL A 37 -12.47 21.35 -4.53
C VAL A 37 -13.17 22.03 -5.70
N LEU A 38 -13.39 21.31 -6.82
CA LEU A 38 -14.09 21.85 -7.99
C LEU A 38 -15.54 22.26 -7.69
N LYS A 39 -16.17 21.63 -6.69
CA LYS A 39 -17.51 21.96 -6.20
C LYS A 39 -17.51 22.91 -4.99
N SER A 40 -16.37 23.54 -4.67
CA SER A 40 -16.19 24.46 -3.54
C SER A 40 -16.40 23.84 -2.14
N PHE A 41 -16.35 22.52 -2.00
CA PHE A 41 -16.40 21.81 -0.72
C PHE A 41 -15.00 21.73 -0.08
N TYR A 42 -14.38 22.87 0.19
CA TYR A 42 -12.99 22.95 0.65
C TYR A 42 -12.75 22.26 2.00
N ALA A 43 -13.66 22.44 2.97
CA ALA A 43 -13.53 21.82 4.30
C ALA A 43 -13.58 20.29 4.20
N LEU A 44 -14.51 19.75 3.41
CA LEU A 44 -14.62 18.30 3.22
C LEU A 44 -13.41 17.74 2.45
N SER A 45 -12.93 18.45 1.44
CA SER A 45 -11.68 18.08 0.73
C SER A 45 -10.49 18.02 1.69
N PHE A 46 -10.37 18.98 2.60
CA PHE A 46 -9.30 19.02 3.58
C PHE A 46 -9.36 17.82 4.55
N ILE A 47 -10.56 17.47 5.03
CA ILE A 47 -10.76 16.30 5.90
C ILE A 47 -10.36 15.01 5.18
N VAL A 48 -10.81 14.82 3.93
CA VAL A 48 -10.44 13.64 3.13
C VAL A 48 -8.92 13.57 2.93
N PHE A 49 -8.27 14.70 2.63
CA PHE A 49 -6.82 14.76 2.47
C PHE A 49 -6.08 14.44 3.77
N ALA A 50 -6.55 14.96 4.91
CA ALA A 50 -5.95 14.68 6.22
C ALA A 50 -6.03 13.19 6.57
N LEU A 51 -7.08 12.48 6.14
CA LEU A 51 -7.24 11.04 6.33
C LEU A 51 -6.39 10.20 5.35
N MET A 52 -5.95 10.75 4.21
CA MET A 52 -5.09 10.02 3.26
C MET A 52 -3.72 9.68 3.84
N VAL A 53 -3.12 10.59 4.60
CA VAL A 53 -1.78 10.40 5.16
C VAL A 53 -1.71 9.19 6.09
N PRO A 54 -2.55 9.07 7.15
CA PRO A 54 -2.54 7.89 8.00
C PRO A 54 -2.96 6.63 7.25
N TYR A 55 -3.87 6.73 6.28
CA TYR A 55 -4.26 5.61 5.42
C TYR A 55 -3.06 5.07 4.62
N GLY A 56 -2.30 5.93 3.94
CA GLY A 56 -1.11 5.51 3.17
C GLY A 56 -0.04 4.83 4.05
N LEU A 57 0.17 5.34 5.28
CA LEU A 57 1.06 4.69 6.25
C LEU A 57 0.54 3.32 6.68
N PHE A 58 -0.77 3.17 6.85
CA PHE A 58 -1.40 1.90 7.18
C PHE A 58 -1.23 0.86 6.06
N ILE A 59 -1.44 1.24 4.79
CA ILE A 59 -1.17 0.39 3.61
C ILE A 59 0.26 -0.12 3.62
N ARG A 60 1.21 0.78 3.87
CA ARG A 60 2.63 0.43 3.89
C ARG A 60 2.94 -0.64 4.94
N ARG A 61 2.32 -0.55 6.12
CA ARG A 61 2.47 -1.56 7.18
C ARG A 61 1.84 -2.90 6.79
N LEU A 62 0.65 -2.87 6.19
CA LEU A 62 -0.02 -4.08 5.71
C LEU A 62 0.78 -4.80 4.63
N ALA A 63 1.36 -4.07 3.68
CA ALA A 63 2.22 -4.66 2.65
C ALA A 63 3.43 -5.39 3.23
N ILE A 64 4.11 -4.78 4.21
CA ILE A 64 5.25 -5.40 4.90
C ILE A 64 4.79 -6.63 5.68
N HIS A 65 3.63 -6.55 6.35
CA HIS A 65 3.08 -7.67 7.09
C HIS A 65 2.70 -8.83 6.17
N ALA A 66 2.07 -8.55 5.02
CA ALA A 66 1.71 -9.56 4.03
C ALA A 66 2.95 -10.27 3.47
N VAL A 67 4.00 -9.53 3.12
CA VAL A 67 5.27 -10.11 2.68
C VAL A 67 5.91 -10.96 3.78
N ARG A 68 5.94 -10.48 5.02
CA ARG A 68 6.51 -11.24 6.15
C ARG A 68 5.73 -12.53 6.38
N HIS A 69 4.41 -12.44 6.45
CA HIS A 69 3.53 -13.60 6.65
C HIS A 69 3.62 -14.59 5.49
N HIS A 70 3.77 -14.11 4.25
CA HIS A 70 4.00 -14.97 3.09
C HIS A 70 5.32 -15.74 3.21
N LEU A 71 6.40 -15.07 3.58
CA LEU A 71 7.72 -15.69 3.75
C LEU A 71 7.80 -16.63 4.96
N GLU A 72 7.02 -16.38 6.02
CA GLU A 72 6.88 -17.29 7.15
C GLU A 72 6.21 -18.62 6.73
N ASN A 73 5.24 -18.57 5.81
CA ASN A 73 4.58 -19.76 5.27
C ASN A 73 5.32 -20.42 4.10
N HIS A 74 6.13 -19.64 3.38
CA HIS A 74 6.89 -20.05 2.18
C HIS A 74 8.36 -19.66 2.29
N PRO A 75 9.12 -20.24 3.25
CA PRO A 75 10.52 -19.89 3.46
C PRO A 75 11.41 -20.17 2.24
N GLU A 76 11.01 -21.12 1.38
CA GLU A 76 11.67 -21.44 0.10
C GLU A 76 11.68 -20.29 -0.91
N GLU A 77 10.79 -19.30 -0.77
CA GLU A 77 10.71 -18.14 -1.68
C GLU A 77 11.61 -16.98 -1.26
N SER A 78 12.26 -17.06 -0.11
CA SER A 78 13.17 -16.04 0.41
C SER A 78 14.23 -15.61 -0.63
N GLY A 79 14.87 -16.56 -1.32
CA GLY A 79 15.85 -16.25 -2.36
C GLY A 79 15.27 -15.49 -3.57
N LYS A 80 14.01 -15.76 -3.94
CA LYS A 80 13.33 -15.00 -5.01
C LYS A 80 13.02 -13.58 -4.56
N PHE A 81 12.60 -13.41 -3.31
CA PHE A 81 12.29 -12.11 -2.73
C PHE A 81 13.55 -11.24 -2.60
N GLU A 82 14.69 -11.84 -2.28
CA GLU A 82 15.99 -11.17 -2.23
C GLU A 82 16.46 -10.73 -3.62
N GLN A 83 16.34 -11.60 -4.63
CA GLN A 83 16.64 -11.26 -6.03
C GLN A 83 15.74 -10.14 -6.57
N SER A 84 14.48 -10.10 -6.15
CA SER A 84 13.53 -9.04 -6.52
C SER A 84 13.70 -7.74 -5.70
N GLY A 85 14.62 -7.70 -4.75
CA GLY A 85 14.83 -6.53 -3.88
C GLY A 85 13.71 -6.27 -2.86
N ILE A 86 12.77 -7.20 -2.71
CA ILE A 86 11.70 -7.11 -1.71
C ILE A 86 12.28 -7.22 -0.30
N ILE A 87 13.30 -8.08 -0.12
CA ILE A 87 14.04 -8.22 1.13
C ILE A 87 15.53 -8.00 0.89
N SER A 88 16.24 -7.47 1.87
CA SER A 88 17.71 -7.55 1.95
C SER A 88 18.10 -8.36 3.18
N SER A 89 19.13 -9.20 3.03
CA SER A 89 19.78 -9.91 4.14
C SER A 89 20.31 -8.91 5.18
#